data_AF-A0A6P0Y1N0-F1
#
_entry.id   AF-A0A6P0Y1N0-F1
#
_cell.length_a   1.000
_cell.length_b   1.000
_cell.length_c   1.000
_cell.angle_alpha   90.00
_cell.angle_beta   90.00
_cell.angle_gamma   90.00
#
_symmetry.space_group_name_H-M   'P 1'
#
loop_
_entity.id
_entity.type
_entity.pdbx_description
1 polymer ?
#
loop_
_entity_poly.entity_id
_entity_poly.type
_entity_poly.pdbx_seq_one_letter_code
_entity_poly.pdbx_strand_id
1 'polypeptide(L)'
;MDKGTLIEFRLNGERRLAVADRPEGKKDWIVIDEQGQSHKLRSQRVEYEVGSGYAVEDISQFQAEVKNYLDPSSLEVAWELLIEEKAGVTAKEMAQLLFSEQSPALCYAAHYLLCEDKIFFKKKAEYYEPRSENQVEEIKHQLEIEEQKQRDKQGFIERVSQRLAANQVEWLESDR
;
A
#
# COMPACT_ATOMS: atom_id res chain seq x y z
N MET A 1 -19.89 9.70 7.82
CA MET A 1 -20.08 8.45 7.07
C MET A 1 -21.56 8.18 6.99
N ASP A 2 -22.01 7.76 5.81
CA ASP A 2 -23.40 7.48 5.48
C ASP A 2 -23.51 6.02 5.02
N LYS A 3 -24.74 5.53 4.87
CA LYS A 3 -24.95 4.20 4.28
C LYS A 3 -24.46 4.21 2.82
N GLY A 4 -23.76 3.15 2.41
CA GLY A 4 -23.21 3.01 1.07
C GLY A 4 -21.84 3.68 0.88
N THR A 5 -21.22 4.18 1.96
CA THR A 5 -19.84 4.66 1.91
C THR A 5 -18.85 3.48 1.86
N LEU A 6 -18.01 3.43 0.82
CA LEU A 6 -16.89 2.50 0.72
C LEU A 6 -15.70 3.05 1.51
N ILE A 7 -15.16 2.22 2.40
CA ILE A 7 -14.07 2.59 3.30
C ILE A 7 -12.98 1.53 3.33
N GLU A 8 -11.78 1.98 3.67
CA GLU A 8 -10.67 1.13 4.08
C GLU A 8 -10.56 1.11 5.61
N PHE A 9 -10.32 -0.06 6.17
CA PHE A 9 -9.92 -0.25 7.57
C PHE A 9 -8.96 -1.42 7.70
N ARG A 10 -8.37 -1.59 8.89
CA ARG A 10 -7.55 -2.76 9.22
C ARG A 10 -8.28 -3.75 10.12
N LEU A 11 -8.24 -5.01 9.73
CA LEU A 11 -8.64 -6.15 10.55
C LEU A 11 -7.41 -7.04 10.77
N ASN A 12 -7.04 -7.26 12.03
CA ASN A 12 -5.84 -8.05 12.40
C ASN A 12 -4.54 -7.59 11.71
N GLY A 13 -4.44 -6.30 11.39
CA GLY A 13 -3.28 -5.70 10.71
C GLY A 13 -3.38 -5.70 9.18
N GLU A 14 -4.28 -6.49 8.61
CA GLU A 14 -4.53 -6.58 7.16
C GLU A 14 -5.52 -5.50 6.72
N ARG A 15 -5.22 -4.87 5.58
CA ARG A 15 -6.08 -3.89 4.92
C ARG A 15 -7.32 -4.60 4.35
N ARG A 16 -8.49 -4.01 4.57
CA ARG A 16 -9.77 -4.53 4.06
C ARG A 16 -10.67 -3.38 3.62
N LEU A 17 -11.39 -3.61 2.52
CA LEU A 17 -12.46 -2.74 2.06
C LEU A 17 -13.81 -3.23 2.59
N ALA A 18 -14.67 -2.29 2.98
CA ALA A 18 -16.04 -2.57 3.38
C ALA A 18 -16.97 -1.40 3.05
N VAL A 19 -18.25 -1.71 2.89
CA VAL A 19 -19.32 -0.73 2.72
C VAL A 19 -20.03 -0.49 4.04
N ALA A 20 -20.25 0.77 4.39
CA ALA A 20 -21.04 1.16 5.54
C ALA A 20 -22.53 0.80 5.35
N ASP A 21 -23.08 -0.02 6.26
CA ASP A 21 -24.50 -0.42 6.19
C ASP A 21 -25.38 0.44 7.10
N ARG A 22 -25.07 0.50 8.40
CA ARG A 22 -25.90 1.23 9.37
C ARG A 22 -25.11 1.67 10.61
N PRO A 23 -25.53 2.76 11.28
CA PRO A 23 -24.94 3.16 12.55
C PRO A 23 -25.30 2.16 13.65
N GLU A 24 -24.35 1.91 14.56
CA GLU A 24 -24.53 1.14 15.78
C GLU A 24 -24.24 2.04 16.99
N GLY A 25 -25.25 2.74 17.49
CA GLY A 25 -25.09 3.74 18.54
C GLY A 25 -24.52 5.07 18.01
N LYS A 26 -23.72 5.77 18.82
CA LYS A 26 -23.27 7.16 18.50
C LYS A 26 -21.97 7.25 17.70
N LYS A 27 -21.07 6.27 17.82
CA LYS A 27 -19.69 6.34 17.29
C LYS A 27 -19.29 5.14 16.44
N ASP A 28 -20.12 4.11 16.42
CA ASP A 28 -19.82 2.84 15.77
C ASP A 28 -20.76 2.65 14.58
N TRP A 29 -20.29 1.88 13.62
CA TRP A 29 -20.99 1.51 12.40
C TRP A 29 -20.87 0.02 12.17
N ILE A 30 -21.93 -0.59 11.64
CA ILE A 30 -21.84 -1.89 10.99
C ILE A 30 -21.39 -1.66 9.56
N VAL A 31 -20.30 -2.30 9.19
CA VAL A 31 -19.73 -2.29 7.85
C VAL A 31 -19.68 -3.72 7.33
N ILE A 32 -19.90 -3.91 6.03
CA ILE A 32 -19.95 -5.23 5.39
C ILE A 32 -18.79 -5.32 4.42
N ASP A 33 -17.93 -6.32 4.59
CA ASP A 33 -16.77 -6.53 3.71
C ASP A 33 -17.13 -7.30 2.43
N GLU A 34 -16.13 -7.49 1.57
CA GLU A 34 -16.26 -8.22 0.29
C GLU A 34 -16.80 -9.66 0.42
N GLN A 35 -16.68 -10.28 1.59
CA GLN A 35 -17.17 -11.64 1.85
C GLN A 35 -18.60 -11.63 2.39
N GLY A 36 -19.23 -10.46 2.51
CA GLY A 36 -20.53 -10.28 3.14
C GLY A 36 -20.48 -10.34 4.67
N GLN A 37 -19.29 -10.32 5.29
CA GLN A 37 -19.16 -10.39 6.73
C GLN A 37 -19.37 -9.00 7.35
N SER A 38 -20.23 -8.95 8.37
CA SER A 38 -20.48 -7.73 9.14
C SER A 38 -19.43 -7.51 10.23
N HIS A 39 -18.90 -6.29 10.30
CA HIS A 39 -17.93 -5.85 11.31
C HIS A 39 -18.42 -4.60 12.02
N LYS A 40 -18.21 -4.54 13.33
CA LYS A 40 -18.42 -3.32 14.10
C LYS A 40 -17.17 -2.44 14.05
N LEU A 41 -17.31 -1.26 13.47
CA LEU A 41 -16.21 -0.32 13.24
C LEU A 41 -16.49 1.04 13.89
N ARG A 42 -15.54 1.53 14.68
CA ARG A 42 -15.57 2.93 15.16
C ARG A 42 -15.16 3.85 14.02
N SER A 43 -15.81 4.99 13.84
CA SER A 43 -15.46 5.93 12.75
C SER A 43 -13.98 6.37 12.75
N GLN A 44 -13.32 6.38 13.91
CA GLN A 44 -11.88 6.69 14.03
C GLN A 44 -10.94 5.58 13.54
N ARG A 45 -11.46 4.38 13.25
CA ARG A 45 -10.69 3.25 12.71
C ARG A 45 -10.75 3.17 11.18
N VAL A 46 -11.45 4.08 10.54
CA VAL A 46 -11.42 4.24 9.08
C VAL A 46 -10.04 4.81 8.71
N GLU A 47 -9.31 4.11 7.85
CA GLU A 47 -8.01 4.58 7.35
C GLU A 47 -8.17 5.49 6.14
N TYR A 48 -9.18 5.21 5.31
CA TYR A 48 -9.50 6.00 4.12
C TYR A 48 -10.98 5.87 3.74
N GLU A 49 -11.58 6.95 3.25
CA GLU A 49 -12.94 6.98 2.72
C GLU A 49 -12.87 7.18 1.20
N VAL A 50 -13.36 6.20 0.43
CA VAL A 50 -13.32 6.23 -1.03
C VAL A 50 -14.43 7.12 -1.59
N GLY A 51 -15.63 6.97 -1.05
CA GLY A 51 -16.82 7.69 -1.51
C GLY A 51 -18.11 6.95 -1.16
N SER A 52 -19.25 7.52 -1.57
CA SER A 52 -20.58 6.95 -1.33
C SER A 52 -21.21 6.40 -2.60
N GLY A 53 -22.26 5.58 -2.45
CA GLY A 53 -22.98 4.97 -3.56
C GLY A 53 -22.54 3.56 -3.94
N TYR A 54 -21.74 2.91 -3.09
CA TYR A 54 -21.26 1.56 -3.30
C TYR A 54 -22.16 0.53 -2.61
N ALA A 55 -22.35 -0.60 -3.28
CA ALA A 55 -22.86 -1.84 -2.71
C ALA A 55 -21.71 -2.82 -2.43
N VAL A 56 -21.98 -3.88 -1.67
CA VAL A 56 -20.95 -4.87 -1.29
C VAL A 56 -20.43 -5.60 -2.52
N GLU A 57 -21.31 -5.82 -3.49
CA GLU A 57 -21.02 -6.47 -4.76
C GLU A 57 -20.03 -5.66 -5.63
N ASP A 58 -19.99 -4.34 -5.44
CA ASP A 58 -19.12 -3.45 -6.21
C ASP A 58 -17.65 -3.52 -5.75
N ILE A 59 -17.38 -4.02 -4.53
CA ILE A 59 -16.02 -4.03 -3.95
C ILE A 59 -15.04 -4.81 -4.84
N SER A 60 -15.46 -5.97 -5.36
CA SER A 60 -14.60 -6.81 -6.19
C SER A 60 -14.24 -6.13 -7.52
N GLN A 61 -15.21 -5.48 -8.16
CA GLN A 61 -14.99 -4.73 -9.38
C GLN A 61 -14.10 -3.51 -9.12
N PHE A 62 -14.35 -2.78 -8.05
CA PHE A 62 -13.55 -1.63 -7.64
C PHE A 62 -12.09 -2.02 -7.38
N GLN A 63 -11.83 -3.11 -6.67
CA GLN A 63 -10.46 -3.61 -6.46
C GLN A 63 -9.78 -4.00 -7.77
N ALA A 64 -10.51 -4.66 -8.67
CA ALA A 64 -9.97 -5.04 -9.97
C ALA A 64 -9.62 -3.81 -10.83
N GLU A 65 -10.44 -2.76 -10.78
CA GLU A 65 -10.16 -1.47 -11.41
C GLU A 65 -8.90 -0.82 -10.83
N VAL A 66 -8.84 -0.66 -9.50
CA VAL A 66 -7.70 -0.06 -8.78
C VAL A 66 -6.39 -0.76 -9.10
N LYS A 67 -6.40 -2.09 -9.17
CA LYS A 67 -5.20 -2.90 -9.43
C LYS A 67 -4.51 -2.54 -10.75
N ASN A 68 -5.25 -2.06 -11.75
CA ASN A 68 -4.68 -1.65 -13.04
C ASN A 68 -3.82 -0.38 -12.93
N TYR A 69 -3.96 0.38 -11.84
CA TYR A 69 -3.25 1.63 -11.60
C TYR A 69 -2.11 1.50 -10.58
N LEU A 70 -1.92 0.31 -9.99
CA LEU A 70 -0.90 0.09 -8.96
C LEU A 70 0.46 -0.16 -9.61
N ASP A 71 1.16 0.92 -9.93
CA ASP A 71 2.55 0.91 -10.36
C ASP A 71 3.45 1.64 -9.34
N PRO A 72 4.21 0.92 -8.49
CA PRO A 72 5.12 1.52 -7.52
C PRO A 72 6.20 2.42 -8.13
N SER A 73 6.61 2.15 -9.38
CA SER A 73 7.65 2.96 -10.04
C SER A 73 7.17 4.37 -10.39
N SER A 74 5.85 4.57 -10.52
CA SER A 74 5.24 5.88 -10.77
C SER A 74 5.47 6.88 -9.63
N LEU A 75 5.68 6.40 -8.40
CA LEU A 75 5.95 7.26 -7.24
C LEU A 75 7.32 7.94 -7.30
N GLU A 76 8.31 7.32 -7.96
CA GLU A 76 9.63 7.91 -8.12
C GLU A 76 9.53 9.20 -8.94
N VAL A 77 8.83 9.13 -10.08
CA VAL A 77 8.59 10.29 -10.95
C VAL A 77 7.81 11.38 -10.22
N ALA A 78 6.76 11.01 -9.48
CA ALA A 78 6.00 11.97 -8.68
C ALA A 78 6.85 12.63 -7.59
N TRP A 79 7.77 11.89 -6.98
CA TRP A 79 8.67 12.39 -5.96
C TRP A 79 9.68 13.40 -6.52
N GLU A 80 10.27 13.11 -7.69
CA GLU A 80 11.18 14.03 -8.38
C GLU A 80 10.52 15.39 -8.66
N LEU A 81 9.24 15.40 -8.99
CA LEU A 81 8.49 16.65 -9.22
C LEU A 81 8.21 17.42 -7.92
N LEU A 82 7.83 16.72 -6.85
CA LEU A 82 7.36 17.34 -5.60
C LEU A 82 8.50 17.76 -4.66
N ILE A 83 9.68 17.15 -4.77
CA ILE A 83 10.83 17.49 -3.93
C ILE A 83 11.36 18.89 -4.19
N GLU A 84 11.33 19.36 -5.44
CA GLU A 84 11.76 20.71 -5.82
C GLU A 84 10.92 21.78 -5.11
N GLU A 85 9.60 21.56 -5.05
CA GLU A 85 8.64 22.48 -4.42
C GLU A 85 8.55 22.30 -2.90
N LYS A 86 9.13 21.23 -2.35
CA LYS A 86 8.97 20.79 -0.94
C LYS A 86 7.51 20.73 -0.50
N ALA A 87 6.62 20.42 -1.43
CA ALA A 87 5.19 20.41 -1.21
C ALA A 87 4.74 19.05 -0.67
N GLY A 88 3.89 19.09 0.37
CA GLY A 88 3.15 17.91 0.79
C GLY A 88 2.01 17.61 -0.20
N VAL A 89 1.62 16.35 -0.32
CA VAL A 89 0.59 15.89 -1.26
C VAL A 89 -0.43 15.00 -0.57
N THR A 90 -1.71 15.24 -0.85
CA THR A 90 -2.82 14.35 -0.45
C THR A 90 -3.01 13.23 -1.48
N ALA A 91 -3.74 12.17 -1.14
CA ALA A 91 -4.06 11.11 -2.09
C ALA A 91 -4.79 11.63 -3.36
N LYS A 92 -5.62 12.66 -3.20
CA LYS A 92 -6.36 13.29 -4.29
C LYS A 92 -5.45 14.10 -5.22
N GLU A 93 -4.53 14.87 -4.66
CA GLU A 93 -3.53 15.60 -5.46
C GLU A 93 -2.56 14.63 -6.13
N MET A 94 -2.17 13.55 -5.45
CA MET A 94 -1.33 12.51 -6.03
C MET A 94 -2.03 11.80 -7.20
N ALA A 95 -3.33 11.53 -7.10
CA ALA A 95 -4.09 10.98 -8.23
C ALA A 95 -4.12 11.93 -9.44
N GLN A 96 -4.28 13.23 -9.19
CA GLN A 96 -4.17 14.23 -10.26
C GLN A 96 -2.78 14.25 -10.90
N LEU A 97 -1.72 14.08 -10.11
CA LEU A 97 -0.35 14.07 -10.61
C LEU A 97 -0.04 12.80 -11.43
N LEU A 98 -0.41 11.63 -10.92
CA LEU A 98 -0.11 10.33 -11.53
C LEU A 98 -1.01 10.02 -12.74
N PHE A 99 -2.29 10.41 -12.66
CA PHE A 99 -3.32 9.93 -13.58
C PHE A 99 -4.06 11.06 -14.31
N SER A 100 -3.76 12.32 -13.98
CA SER A 100 -4.47 13.50 -14.52
C SER A 100 -5.99 13.54 -14.20
N GLU A 101 -6.44 12.72 -13.25
CA GLU A 101 -7.84 12.61 -12.85
C GLU A 101 -7.97 12.27 -11.35
N GLN A 102 -9.12 12.59 -10.74
CA GLN A 102 -9.41 12.42 -9.32
C GLN A 102 -10.65 11.56 -9.07
N SER A 103 -10.88 10.54 -9.90
CA SER A 103 -11.95 9.58 -9.66
C SER A 103 -11.71 8.81 -8.35
N PRO A 104 -12.74 8.24 -7.70
CA PRO A 104 -12.57 7.51 -6.45
C PRO A 104 -11.55 6.35 -6.54
N ALA A 105 -11.55 5.62 -7.66
CA ALA A 105 -10.61 4.51 -7.89
C ALA A 105 -9.16 5.02 -8.00
N LEU A 106 -8.93 6.12 -8.71
CA LEU A 106 -7.60 6.72 -8.88
C LEU A 106 -7.09 7.35 -7.58
N CYS A 107 -7.95 8.06 -6.84
CA CYS A 107 -7.63 8.59 -5.51
C CYS A 107 -7.25 7.47 -4.54
N TYR A 108 -7.99 6.35 -4.57
CA TYR A 108 -7.68 5.19 -3.76
C TYR A 108 -6.39 4.49 -4.20
N ALA A 109 -6.14 4.35 -5.51
CA ALA A 109 -4.88 3.81 -6.02
C ALA A 109 -3.67 4.64 -5.55
N ALA A 110 -3.76 5.97 -5.66
CA ALA A 110 -2.75 6.89 -5.16
C ALA A 110 -2.56 6.77 -3.63
N HIS A 111 -3.65 6.69 -2.86
CA HIS A 111 -3.60 6.42 -1.42
C HIS A 111 -2.88 5.12 -1.10
N TYR A 112 -3.23 4.04 -1.80
CA TYR A 112 -2.65 2.71 -1.61
C TYR A 112 -1.14 2.75 -1.86
N LEU A 113 -0.72 3.31 -3.00
CA LEU A 113 0.70 3.46 -3.34
C LEU A 113 1.46 4.25 -2.28
N LEU A 114 0.93 5.40 -1.85
CA LEU A 114 1.54 6.23 -0.80
C LEU A 114 1.62 5.53 0.56
N CYS A 115 0.65 4.68 0.91
CA CYS A 115 0.67 3.91 2.15
C CYS A 115 1.68 2.76 2.13
N GLU A 116 1.86 2.11 0.97
CA GLU A 116 2.85 1.04 0.80
C GLU A 116 4.27 1.57 0.56
N ASP A 117 4.40 2.86 0.22
CA ASP A 117 5.69 3.47 -0.02
C ASP A 117 6.56 3.51 1.26
N LYS A 118 7.78 3.02 1.08
CA LYS A 118 8.83 3.03 2.11
C LYS A 118 10.02 3.90 1.70
N ILE A 119 10.05 4.39 0.46
CA ILE A 119 11.23 4.98 -0.16
C ILE A 119 11.04 6.48 -0.34
N PHE A 120 9.99 6.92 -1.02
CA PHE A 120 9.91 8.29 -1.54
C PHE A 120 9.14 9.27 -0.64
N PHE A 121 8.02 8.85 -0.05
CA PHE A 121 7.09 9.67 0.71
C PHE A 121 6.94 9.22 2.16
N LYS A 122 6.84 10.19 3.07
CA LYS A 122 6.55 9.95 4.48
C LYS A 122 5.20 10.55 4.85
N LYS A 123 4.32 9.75 5.44
CA LYS A 123 3.03 10.22 5.96
C LYS A 123 3.23 11.25 7.08
N LYS A 124 2.55 12.40 6.97
CA LYS A 124 2.40 13.43 7.99
C LYS A 124 0.93 13.83 8.13
N ALA A 125 0.29 13.30 9.18
CA ALA A 125 -1.15 13.49 9.39
C ALA A 125 -1.96 13.10 8.14
N GLU A 126 -2.57 14.08 7.47
CA GLU A 126 -3.47 13.89 6.32
C GLU A 126 -2.76 13.98 4.95
N TYR A 127 -1.47 14.29 4.92
CA TYR A 127 -0.70 14.43 3.68
C TYR A 127 0.60 13.63 3.74
N TYR A 128 1.29 13.55 2.62
CA TYR A 128 2.56 12.85 2.46
C TYR A 128 3.62 13.85 2.02
N GLU A 129 4.77 13.82 2.68
CA GLU A 129 5.91 14.67 2.31
C GLU A 129 6.95 13.88 1.54
N PRO A 130 7.51 14.42 0.45
CA PRO A 130 8.66 13.81 -0.21
C PRO A 130 9.85 13.78 0.76
N ARG A 131 10.53 12.64 0.86
CA ARG A 131 11.80 12.49 1.57
C ARG A 131 12.89 13.24 0.80
N SER A 132 13.95 13.69 1.47
CA SER A 132 15.08 14.33 0.77
C SER A 132 15.85 13.32 -0.10
N GLU A 133 16.56 13.77 -1.13
CA GLU A 133 17.44 12.93 -1.98
C GLU A 133 18.35 12.02 -1.14
N ASN A 134 19.11 12.60 -0.20
CA ASN A 134 19.98 11.84 0.70
C ASN A 134 19.26 10.73 1.49
N GLN A 135 17.99 10.94 1.85
CA GLN A 135 17.21 9.93 2.57
C GLN A 135 16.76 8.82 1.63
N VAL A 136 16.37 9.16 0.41
CA VAL A 136 15.98 8.19 -0.62
C VAL A 136 17.16 7.34 -1.03
N GLU A 137 18.32 7.94 -1.28
CA GLU A 137 19.56 7.23 -1.62
C GLU A 137 19.98 6.25 -0.51
N GLU A 138 19.97 6.70 0.75
CA GLU A 138 20.29 5.84 1.89
C GLU A 138 19.31 4.68 2.00
N ILE A 139 18.00 4.92 1.87
CA ILE A 139 16.99 3.86 1.94
C ILE A 139 17.18 2.85 0.80
N LYS A 140 17.40 3.32 -0.44
CA LYS A 140 17.67 2.45 -1.60
C LYS A 140 18.93 1.60 -1.37
N HIS A 141 19.99 2.20 -0.86
CA HIS A 141 21.24 1.49 -0.56
C HIS A 141 21.04 0.40 0.52
N GLN A 142 20.30 0.71 1.60
CA GLN A 142 20.00 -0.29 2.63
C GLN A 142 19.15 -1.43 2.08
N LEU A 143 18.14 -1.14 1.25
CA LEU A 143 17.31 -2.16 0.61
C LEU A 143 18.13 -3.06 -0.33
N GLU A 144 19.07 -2.49 -1.09
CA GLU A 144 19.96 -3.27 -1.97
C GLU A 144 20.87 -4.20 -1.16
N ILE A 145 21.43 -3.72 -0.04
CA ILE A 145 22.24 -4.55 0.87
C ILE A 145 21.38 -5.68 1.47
N GLU A 146 20.16 -5.38 1.91
CA GLU A 146 19.25 -6.38 2.47
C GLU A 146 18.85 -7.42 1.43
N GLU A 147 18.51 -7.00 0.20
CA GLU A 147 18.19 -7.89 -0.90
C GLU A 147 19.37 -8.80 -1.23
N GLN A 148 20.58 -8.25 -1.30
CA GLN A 148 21.79 -9.04 -1.55
C GLN A 148 22.00 -10.10 -0.46
N LYS A 149 21.86 -9.73 0.82
CA LYS A 149 21.96 -10.69 1.94
C LYS A 149 20.90 -11.78 1.87
N GLN A 150 19.66 -11.45 1.48
CA GLN A 150 18.60 -12.45 1.32
C GLN A 150 18.89 -13.39 0.16
N ARG A 151 19.38 -12.88 -0.98
CA ARG A 151 19.78 -13.68 -2.14
C ARG A 151 20.92 -14.63 -1.77
N ASP A 152 21.94 -14.16 -1.08
CA ASP A 152 23.07 -14.98 -0.64
C ASP A 152 22.62 -16.07 0.33
N LYS A 153 21.78 -15.72 1.31
CA LYS A 153 21.20 -16.69 2.25
C LYS A 153 20.34 -17.74 1.56
N GLN A 154 19.49 -17.35 0.63
CA GLN A 154 18.63 -18.27 -0.12
C GLN A 154 19.49 -19.22 -0.98
N GLY A 155 20.49 -18.67 -1.68
CA GLY A 155 21.45 -19.46 -2.44
C GLY A 155 22.21 -20.46 -1.57
N PHE A 156 22.62 -20.06 -0.36
CA PHE A 156 23.26 -20.96 0.60
C PHE A 156 22.32 -22.11 1.03
N ILE A 157 21.07 -21.80 1.39
CA ILE A 157 20.07 -22.82 1.78
C ILE A 157 19.83 -23.81 0.64
N GLU A 158 19.74 -23.33 -0.59
CA GLU A 158 19.58 -24.18 -1.78
C GLU A 158 20.79 -25.10 -1.97
N ARG A 159 22.01 -24.57 -1.86
CA ARG A 159 23.26 -25.34 -1.94
C ARG A 159 23.38 -26.40 -0.84
N VAL A 160 23.04 -26.06 0.41
CA VAL A 160 22.98 -27.01 1.53
C VAL A 160 21.96 -28.12 1.24
N SER A 161 20.78 -27.76 0.74
CA SER A 161 19.72 -28.73 0.41
C SER A 161 20.15 -29.67 -0.71
N GLN A 162 20.81 -29.17 -1.75
CA GLN A 162 21.36 -29.99 -2.83
C GLN A 162 22.45 -30.95 -2.32
N ARG A 163 23.33 -30.48 -1.44
CA ARG A 163 24.39 -31.32 -0.87
C ARG A 163 23.84 -32.43 0.02
N LEU A 164 22.76 -32.15 0.78
CA LEU A 164 22.03 -33.15 1.57
C LEU A 164 21.33 -34.18 0.68
N ALA A 165 20.85 -33.76 -0.50
CA ALA A 165 20.30 -34.66 -1.53
C ALA A 165 21.38 -35.44 -2.31
N ALA A 166 22.64 -35.41 -1.86
CA ALA A 166 23.79 -36.05 -2.49
C ALA A 166 24.16 -35.55 -3.90
N ASN A 167 23.71 -34.35 -4.28
CA ASN A 167 24.19 -33.69 -5.49
C ASN A 167 25.57 -33.06 -5.26
N GLN A 168 26.36 -32.94 -6.33
CA GLN A 168 27.61 -32.18 -6.33
C GLN A 168 27.28 -30.68 -6.33
N VAL A 169 27.93 -29.91 -5.46
CA VAL A 169 27.66 -28.47 -5.26
C VAL A 169 28.97 -27.70 -5.32
N GLU A 170 28.98 -26.59 -6.06
CA GLU A 170 30.05 -25.59 -6.05
C GLU A 170 29.75 -24.53 -4.99
N TRP A 171 30.71 -24.30 -4.10
CA TRP A 171 30.58 -23.36 -2.98
C TRP A 171 31.17 -22.01 -3.36
N LEU A 172 30.47 -20.93 -3.03
CA LEU A 172 30.89 -19.55 -3.29
C LEU A 172 31.66 -18.98 -2.08
N GLU A 173 32.40 -17.88 -2.28
CA GLU A 173 33.05 -17.18 -1.17
C GLU A 173 32.05 -16.61 -0.16
N SER A 174 30.84 -16.25 -0.62
CA SER A 174 29.74 -15.81 0.24
C SER A 174 29.15 -16.93 1.12
N ASP A 175 29.52 -18.19 0.90
CA ASP A 175 29.09 -19.34 1.71
C ASP A 175 30.04 -19.70 2.86
N ARG A 176 31.19 -19.02 2.95
CA ARG A 176 32.25 -19.33 3.92
C ARG A 176 32.09 -18.60 5.25
#